data_AF-A0A7W7ZIQ3-F1
#
_entry.id   AF-A0A7W7ZIQ3-F1
#
_cell.length_a   1.000
_cell.length_b   1.000
_cell.length_c   1.000
_cell.angle_alpha   90.00
_cell.angle_beta   90.00
_cell.angle_gamma   90.00
#
_symmetry.space_group_name_H-M   'P 1'
#
loop_
_entity.id
_entity.type
_entity.pdbx_description
1 polymer ?
#
loop_
_entity_poly.entity_id
_entity_poly.type
_entity_poly.pdbx_seq_one_letter_code
_entity_poly.pdbx_strand_id
1 'polypeptide(L)'
;MAAKLKDLTSWTDRTGRDGLRSFTDDATGTFWLEQNASKTSKWAKFASQGHEVAWEFGANRRYTGRMLIDGEIYTPAEATKKFLQTEKQKSYG
;
A
#
# COMPACT_ATOMS: atom_id res chain seq x y z
N MET A 1 19.41 -3.57 10.05
CA MET A 1 19.02 -3.92 8.66
C MET A 1 18.53 -2.66 7.99
N ALA A 2 18.92 -2.40 6.74
CA ALA A 2 18.40 -1.25 6.00
C ALA A 2 16.95 -1.51 5.58
N ALA A 3 16.08 -0.50 5.70
CA ALA A 3 14.71 -0.57 5.21
C ALA A 3 14.72 -0.75 3.69
N LYS A 4 13.85 -1.62 3.17
CA LYS A 4 13.71 -1.88 1.74
C LYS A 4 12.31 -1.50 1.30
N LEU A 5 12.21 -0.79 0.19
CA LEU A 5 10.93 -0.37 -0.37
C LEU A 5 9.94 -1.55 -0.50
N LYS A 6 10.38 -2.69 -1.03
CA LYS A 6 9.52 -3.86 -1.29
C LYS A 6 9.27 -4.75 -0.06
N ASP A 7 9.65 -4.32 1.13
CA ASP A 7 9.47 -5.06 2.38
C ASP A 7 8.88 -4.11 3.43
N LEU A 8 7.56 -4.09 3.54
CA LEU A 8 6.84 -3.19 4.46
C LEU A 8 7.23 -3.47 5.92
N THR A 9 7.53 -4.72 6.26
CA THR A 9 7.94 -5.09 7.62
C THR A 9 9.27 -4.46 8.04
N SER A 10 10.12 -4.14 7.06
CA SER A 10 11.39 -3.44 7.29
C SER A 10 11.24 -1.93 7.54
N TRP A 11 10.04 -1.37 7.35
CA TRP A 11 9.78 0.06 7.54
C TRP A 11 9.62 0.37 9.03
N THR A 12 10.59 1.09 9.57
CA THR A 12 10.64 1.46 10.99
C THR A 12 9.97 2.79 11.28
N ASP A 13 9.92 3.70 10.31
CA ASP A 13 9.26 4.99 10.46
C ASP A 13 7.74 4.82 10.54
N ARG A 14 7.11 5.61 11.40
CA ARG A 14 5.66 5.61 11.60
C ARG A 14 5.11 7.02 11.57
N THR A 15 3.96 7.16 10.92
CA THR A 15 3.15 8.39 10.99
C THR A 15 2.52 8.53 12.36
N GLY A 16 2.32 9.77 12.83
CA GLY A 16 1.92 10.05 14.21
C GLY A 16 0.61 9.36 14.64
N ARG A 17 -0.53 10.00 14.37
CA ARG A 17 -1.82 9.64 14.99
C ARG A 17 -2.26 8.19 14.77
N ASP A 18 -2.01 7.68 13.57
CA ASP A 18 -2.49 6.36 13.14
C ASP A 18 -1.41 5.27 13.23
N GLY A 19 -0.16 5.64 13.55
CA GLY A 19 0.95 4.68 13.70
C GLY A 19 1.34 3.94 12.42
N LEU A 20 0.88 4.40 11.25
CA LEU A 20 1.08 3.70 9.97
C LEU A 20 2.54 3.73 9.58
N ARG A 21 3.06 2.59 9.10
CA ARG A 21 4.43 2.51 8.59
C ARG A 21 4.61 3.43 7.39
N SER A 22 5.79 4.02 7.29
CA SER A 22 6.17 4.83 6.14
C SER A 22 7.60 4.56 5.72
N PHE A 23 7.90 4.87 4.47
CA PHE A 23 9.24 4.76 3.90
C PHE A 23 9.49 5.95 2.99
N THR A 24 10.66 6.57 3.10
CA THR A 24 11.09 7.61 2.17
C THR A 24 12.30 7.10 1.42
N ASP A 25 12.23 7.08 0.10
CA ASP A 25 13.38 6.77 -0.75
C ASP A 25 14.25 8.02 -0.89
N ASP A 26 15.38 8.06 -0.18
CA ASP A 26 16.30 9.21 -0.18
C ASP A 26 16.83 9.55 -1.58
N ALA A 27 16.94 8.57 -2.47
CA ALA A 27 17.45 8.78 -3.83
C ALA A 27 16.48 9.59 -4.71
N THR A 28 15.17 9.42 -4.50
CA THR A 28 14.13 10.06 -5.34
C THR A 28 13.26 11.06 -4.57
N GLY A 29 13.34 11.09 -3.25
CA GLY A 29 12.43 11.82 -2.37
C GLY A 29 11.01 11.24 -2.35
N THR A 30 10.80 10.05 -2.91
CA THR A 30 9.49 9.41 -2.97
C THR A 30 9.08 8.92 -1.58
N PHE A 31 7.87 9.25 -1.18
CA PHE A 31 7.29 8.84 0.09
C PHE A 31 6.26 7.73 -0.09
N TRP A 32 6.34 6.73 0.76
CA TRP A 32 5.43 5.60 0.80
C TRP A 32 4.75 5.53 2.16
N LEU A 33 3.44 5.24 2.14
CA LEU A 33 2.62 5.17 3.33
C LEU A 33 1.75 3.91 3.34
N GLU A 34 1.84 3.14 4.41
CA GLU A 34 1.02 1.96 4.66
C GLU A 34 -0.49 2.31 4.66
N GLN A 35 -1.29 1.44 4.06
CA GLN A 35 -2.74 1.54 4.07
C GLN A 35 -3.26 1.27 5.47
N ASN A 36 -4.02 2.22 5.99
CA ASN A 36 -4.73 2.03 7.25
C ASN A 36 -5.84 0.97 7.10
N ALA A 37 -5.65 -0.21 7.71
CA ALA A 37 -6.59 -1.32 7.69
C ALA A 37 -7.91 -1.04 8.45
N SER A 38 -7.95 -0.02 9.33
CA SER A 38 -9.17 0.37 10.06
C SER A 38 -10.16 1.18 9.24
N LYS A 39 -9.77 1.63 8.02
CA LYS A 39 -10.64 2.42 7.14
C LYS A 39 -11.64 1.52 6.40
N THR A 40 -12.62 2.14 5.75
CA THR A 40 -13.72 1.44 5.04
C THR A 40 -13.46 1.24 3.54
N SER A 41 -12.25 1.53 3.05
CA SER A 41 -11.94 1.38 1.62
C SER A 41 -11.75 -0.09 1.26
N LYS A 42 -11.95 -0.43 -0.03
CA LYS A 42 -11.67 -1.78 -0.55
C LYS A 42 -10.24 -2.25 -0.26
N TRP A 43 -9.28 -1.32 -0.26
CA TRP A 43 -7.88 -1.59 0.05
C TRP A 43 -7.62 -1.73 1.54
N ALA A 44 -8.38 -1.05 2.38
CA ALA A 44 -8.34 -1.26 3.83
C ALA A 44 -8.88 -2.64 4.21
N LYS A 45 -9.99 -3.09 3.58
CA LYS A 45 -10.49 -4.46 3.72
C LYS A 45 -9.42 -5.46 3.29
N PHE A 46 -8.77 -5.23 2.14
CA PHE A 46 -7.70 -6.09 1.65
C PHE A 46 -6.50 -6.13 2.62
N ALA A 47 -6.06 -4.98 3.14
CA ALA A 47 -5.01 -4.91 4.14
C ALA A 47 -5.39 -5.62 5.46
N SER A 48 -6.65 -5.49 5.89
CA SER A 48 -7.16 -6.19 7.09
C SER A 48 -7.17 -7.72 6.95
N GLN A 49 -7.12 -8.25 5.74
CA GLN A 49 -7.00 -9.69 5.45
C GLN A 49 -5.55 -10.19 5.54
N GLY A 50 -4.59 -9.34 5.93
CA GLY A 50 -3.19 -9.69 6.11
C GLY A 50 -2.28 -9.32 4.94
N HIS A 51 -2.82 -8.63 3.92
CA HIS A 51 -2.03 -8.13 2.80
C HIS A 51 -1.29 -6.84 3.15
N GLU A 52 -0.06 -6.73 2.69
CA GLU A 52 0.73 -5.52 2.81
C GLU A 52 0.32 -4.56 1.70
N VAL A 53 -0.18 -3.37 2.06
CA VAL A 53 -0.61 -2.37 1.07
C VAL A 53 -0.02 -1.02 1.46
N ALA A 54 0.57 -0.31 0.50
CA ALA A 54 1.04 1.06 0.69
C ALA A 54 0.84 1.92 -0.57
N TRP A 55 0.80 3.24 -0.38
CA TRP A 55 0.58 4.23 -1.42
C TRP A 55 1.82 5.05 -1.66
N GLU A 56 2.10 5.34 -2.93
CA GLU A 56 3.20 6.20 -3.31
C GLU A 56 2.77 7.66 -3.45
N PHE A 57 3.56 8.53 -2.86
CA PHE A 57 3.50 9.98 -3.00
C PHE A 57 4.85 10.48 -3.51
N GLY A 58 4.83 11.37 -4.51
CA GLY A 58 6.05 12.00 -5.02
C GLY A 58 6.67 12.93 -3.97
N ALA A 59 7.83 13.49 -4.28
CA ALA A 59 8.53 14.44 -3.39
C ALA A 59 7.66 15.65 -2.98
N ASN A 60 6.70 16.04 -3.83
CA ASN A 60 5.71 17.09 -3.55
C ASN A 60 4.52 16.62 -2.70
N ARG A 61 4.59 15.42 -2.09
CA ARG A 61 3.53 14.75 -1.33
C ARG A 61 2.23 14.52 -2.10
N ARG A 62 2.26 14.60 -3.45
CA ARG A 62 1.10 14.27 -4.28
C ARG A 62 1.10 12.79 -4.60
N TYR A 63 -0.09 12.21 -4.57
CA TYR A 63 -0.29 10.83 -4.98
C TYR A 63 0.11 10.64 -6.44
N THR A 64 0.89 9.60 -6.72
CA THR A 64 1.47 9.37 -8.06
C THR A 64 0.67 8.40 -8.91
N GLY A 65 -0.30 7.69 -8.32
CA GLY A 65 -0.98 6.59 -9.00
C GLY A 65 -0.25 5.25 -8.91
N ARG A 66 0.70 5.08 -7.98
CA ARG A 66 1.34 3.80 -7.69
C ARG A 66 1.02 3.32 -6.28
N MET A 67 0.94 2.01 -6.13
CA MET A 67 0.75 1.34 -4.86
C MET A 67 1.64 0.10 -4.78
N LEU A 68 2.08 -0.22 -3.58
CA LEU A 68 2.85 -1.41 -3.26
C LEU A 68 1.89 -2.42 -2.62
N ILE A 69 1.86 -3.64 -3.13
CA ILE A 69 1.08 -4.75 -2.60
C ILE A 69 1.97 -5.97 -2.50
N ASP A 70 2.12 -6.53 -1.31
CA ASP A 70 2.88 -7.77 -1.05
C ASP A 70 4.27 -7.79 -1.73
N GLY A 71 4.99 -6.67 -1.66
CA GLY A 71 6.33 -6.50 -2.23
C GLY A 71 6.39 -6.14 -3.73
N GLU A 72 5.26 -6.01 -4.41
CA GLU A 72 5.19 -5.61 -5.82
C GLU A 72 4.48 -4.26 -6.04
N ILE A 73 4.99 -3.46 -6.98
CA ILE A 73 4.43 -2.14 -7.29
C ILE A 73 3.48 -2.26 -8.48
N TYR A 74 2.30 -1.67 -8.34
CA TYR A 74 1.24 -1.67 -9.34
C TYR A 74 0.66 -0.26 -9.51
N THR A 75 -0.02 -0.06 -10.63
CA THR A 75 -1.08 0.95 -10.71
C THR A 75 -2.36 0.44 -10.03
N PRO A 76 -3.25 1.33 -9.55
CA PRO A 76 -4.55 0.94 -9.00
C PRO A 76 -5.39 0.07 -9.94
N ALA A 77 -5.27 0.28 -11.26
CA ALA A 77 -6.00 -0.49 -12.26
C ALA A 77 -5.51 -1.95 -12.32
N GLU A 78 -4.19 -2.14 -12.39
CA GLU A 78 -3.56 -3.47 -12.37
C GLU A 78 -3.85 -4.19 -11.05
N ALA A 79 -3.66 -3.51 -9.93
CA ALA A 79 -3.95 -4.06 -8.61
C ALA A 79 -5.43 -4.46 -8.48
N THR A 80 -6.36 -3.59 -8.92
CA THR A 80 -7.80 -3.91 -8.87
C THR A 80 -8.10 -5.15 -9.70
N LYS A 81 -7.49 -5.27 -10.89
CA LYS A 81 -7.65 -6.44 -11.76
C LYS A 81 -7.12 -7.71 -11.13
N LYS A 82 -5.94 -7.64 -10.49
CA LYS A 82 -5.26 -8.81 -9.92
C LYS A 82 -5.92 -9.29 -8.62
N PHE A 83 -6.29 -8.37 -7.73
CA PHE A 83 -6.66 -8.72 -6.35
C PHE A 83 -8.15 -8.57 -6.04
N LEU A 84 -8.90 -7.74 -6.78
CA LEU A 84 -10.28 -7.39 -6.41
C LEU A 84 -11.34 -7.80 -7.43
N GLN A 85 -10.97 -8.21 -8.66
CA GLN A 85 -11.95 -8.63 -9.67
C GLN A 85 -12.57 -10.01 -9.40
N THR A 86 -11.95 -10.84 -8.56
CA THR A 86 -12.46 -12.17 -8.18
C THR A 86 -13.61 -12.12 -7.15
N GLU A 87 -13.82 -11.01 -6.44
CA GLU A 87 -14.95 -10.85 -5.51
C GLU A 87 -16.32 -10.82 -6.22
N LYS A 88 -16.38 -10.63 -7.55
CA LYS A 88 -17.64 -10.67 -8.32
C LYS A 88 -18.11 -12.07 -8.71
N GLN A 89 -17.27 -13.10 -8.57
CA GLN A 89 -17.61 -14.44 -9.09
C GLN A 89 -18.18 -15.41 -8.04
N LYS A 90 -18.20 -15.04 -6.75
CA LYS A 90 -18.70 -15.89 -5.65
C LYS A 90 -20.14 -15.58 -5.18
N SER A 91 -20.94 -14.84 -5.96
CA SER A 91 -22.34 -14.53 -5.61
C SER A 91 -23.40 -15.12 -6.55
N TYR A 92 -23.01 -16.00 -7.47
CA TYR A 92 -23.96 -16.81 -8.26
C TYR A 92 -23.47 -18.25 -8.31
N GLY A 93 -23.93 -19.04 -7.35
CA GLY A 93 -23.77 -20.49 -7.26
C GLY A 93 -24.84 -21.03 -6.34
#